data_AF-A0A2V8C1K5-F1
#
_entry.id   AF-A0A2V8C1K5-F1
#
_cell.length_a   1.000
_cell.length_b   1.000
_cell.length_c   1.000
_cell.angle_alpha   90.00
_cell.angle_beta   90.00
_cell.angle_gamma   90.00
#
_symmetry.space_group_name_H-M   'P 1'
#
loop_
_entity.id
_entity.type
_entity.pdbx_description
1 polymer ?
#
loop_
_entity_poly.entity_id
_entity_poly.type
_entity_poly.pdbx_seq_one_letter_code
_entity_poly.pdbx_strand_id
1 'polypeptide(L)'
;TASWDIYQRAQPNALHDAVVALERAGKIVAVVTQNVDGLHRRAGTSPELLVELHGTDLVIECQTCRDESDPAPHFLRFRKTRRSPRCACGGLLKPATISFGQSLRSADLDRAAAAAARADLVVALGSTLSVHPAASVPLLAVQRGTPYVIVNRGATDHDDLAFVTLRLEGDVTAIFPAAVDAALR
;
A
#
# COMPACT_ATOMS: atom_id res chain seq x y z
N THR A 1 -3.49 -21.19 -1.51
CA THR A 1 -3.12 -21.50 -2.91
C THR A 1 -4.20 -21.10 -3.91
N ALA A 2 -4.98 -20.06 -3.64
CA ALA A 2 -5.88 -19.41 -4.61
C ALA A 2 -5.52 -17.92 -4.79
N SER A 3 -5.08 -17.26 -3.71
CA SER A 3 -4.73 -15.84 -3.70
C SER A 3 -3.53 -15.48 -4.59
N TRP A 4 -2.49 -16.33 -4.64
CA TRP A 4 -1.28 -16.04 -5.43
C TRP A 4 -1.54 -15.97 -6.94
N ASP A 5 -2.37 -16.88 -7.48
CA ASP A 5 -2.73 -16.89 -8.91
C ASP A 5 -3.59 -15.66 -9.28
N ILE A 6 -4.37 -15.11 -8.33
CA ILE A 6 -5.18 -13.91 -8.50
C ILE A 6 -4.29 -12.66 -8.56
N TYR A 7 -3.38 -12.47 -7.60
CA TYR A 7 -2.49 -11.31 -7.56
C TYR A 7 -1.56 -11.23 -8.78
N GLN A 8 -1.07 -12.37 -9.25
CA GLN A 8 -0.25 -12.47 -10.47
C GLN A 8 -0.96 -11.93 -11.73
N ARG A 9 -2.28 -12.12 -11.83
CA ARG A 9 -3.06 -11.76 -13.02
C ARG A 9 -3.73 -10.40 -12.94
N ALA A 10 -3.89 -9.86 -11.74
CA ALA A 10 -4.42 -8.51 -11.53
C ALA A 10 -3.61 -7.51 -12.36
N GLN A 11 -4.24 -6.44 -12.85
CA GLN A 11 -3.55 -5.36 -13.56
C GLN A 11 -3.79 -4.04 -12.83
N PRO A 12 -2.87 -3.07 -12.94
CA PRO A 12 -3.16 -1.70 -12.56
C PRO A 12 -4.47 -1.21 -13.20
N ASN A 13 -5.10 -0.23 -12.55
CA ASN A 13 -6.34 0.38 -13.00
C ASN A 13 -6.21 1.91 -13.00
N ALA A 14 -7.27 2.61 -13.39
CA ALA A 14 -7.28 4.06 -13.53
C ALA A 14 -6.83 4.82 -12.28
N LEU A 15 -7.03 4.29 -11.06
CA LEU A 15 -6.50 4.91 -9.84
C LEU A 15 -4.97 4.91 -9.83
N HIS A 16 -4.36 3.78 -10.19
CA HIS A 16 -2.90 3.67 -10.23
C HIS A 16 -2.31 4.55 -11.32
N ASP A 17 -2.97 4.62 -12.48
CA ASP A 17 -2.56 5.50 -13.58
C ASP A 17 -2.65 6.98 -13.17
N ALA A 18 -3.71 7.37 -12.45
CA ALA A 18 -3.87 8.72 -11.91
C ALA A 18 -2.79 9.09 -10.88
N VAL A 19 -2.39 8.13 -10.02
CA VAL A 19 -1.25 8.31 -9.11
C VAL A 19 0.03 8.58 -9.90
N VAL A 20 0.32 7.81 -10.94
CA VAL A 20 1.50 8.03 -11.80
C VAL A 20 1.43 9.38 -12.53
N ALA A 21 0.24 9.83 -12.95
CA ALA A 21 0.05 11.15 -13.55
C ALA A 21 0.39 12.29 -12.57
N LEU A 22 -0.08 12.21 -11.32
CA LEU A 22 0.27 13.20 -10.29
C LEU A 22 1.77 13.18 -9.96
N GLU A 23 2.38 12.00 -9.89
CA GLU A 23 3.83 11.87 -9.69
C GLU A 23 4.62 12.55 -10.81
N ARG A 24 4.29 12.28 -12.08
CA ARG A 24 4.92 12.91 -13.25
C ARG A 24 4.75 14.44 -13.27
N ALA A 25 3.65 14.93 -12.70
CA ALA A 25 3.41 16.36 -12.54
C ALA A 25 4.11 16.98 -11.32
N GLY A 26 4.86 16.19 -10.53
CA GLY A 26 5.56 16.66 -9.32
C GLY A 26 4.62 16.95 -8.15
N LYS A 27 3.41 16.39 -8.14
CA LYS A 27 2.36 16.66 -7.12
C LYS A 27 2.21 15.54 -6.08
N ILE A 28 3.10 14.56 -6.06
CA ILE A 28 3.13 13.49 -5.04
C ILE A 28 4.40 13.57 -4.21
N VAL A 29 4.24 13.55 -2.89
CA VAL A 29 5.36 13.42 -1.94
C VAL A 29 5.62 11.98 -1.52
N ALA A 30 4.59 11.13 -1.52
CA ALA A 30 4.67 9.69 -1.32
C ALA A 30 3.34 9.00 -1.67
N VAL A 31 3.41 7.70 -1.96
CA VAL A 31 2.28 6.78 -2.02
C VAL A 31 2.47 5.78 -0.88
N VAL A 32 1.64 5.88 0.16
CA VAL A 32 1.66 4.96 1.30
C VAL A 32 0.54 3.94 1.11
N THR A 33 0.89 2.67 0.93
CA THR A 33 -0.07 1.61 0.66
C THR A 33 -0.09 0.54 1.73
N GLN A 34 -1.31 0.07 2.04
CA GLN A 34 -1.56 -1.11 2.88
C GLN A 34 -1.66 -2.39 2.04
N ASN A 35 -1.74 -2.26 0.71
CA ASN A 35 -1.86 -3.38 -0.20
C ASN A 35 -0.50 -4.05 -0.41
N VAL A 36 -0.56 -5.35 -0.68
CA VAL A 36 0.63 -6.19 -0.91
C VAL A 36 0.75 -6.67 -2.36
N ASP A 37 -0.21 -6.30 -3.21
CA ASP A 37 -0.38 -6.82 -4.58
C ASP A 37 0.67 -6.31 -5.59
N GLY A 38 1.44 -5.28 -5.22
CA GLY A 38 2.46 -4.68 -6.07
C GLY A 38 1.92 -3.88 -7.24
N LEU A 39 0.62 -3.56 -7.30
CA LEU A 39 0.01 -2.88 -8.44
C LEU A 39 0.50 -1.44 -8.63
N HIS A 40 0.81 -0.71 -7.55
CA HIS A 40 1.47 0.60 -7.66
C HIS A 40 2.83 0.53 -8.35
N ARG A 41 3.66 -0.45 -7.97
CA ARG A 41 4.97 -0.68 -8.61
C ARG A 41 4.79 -1.04 -10.09
N ARG A 42 3.82 -1.89 -10.40
CA ARG A 42 3.52 -2.31 -11.78
C ARG A 42 2.95 -1.19 -12.65
N ALA A 43 2.22 -0.24 -12.07
CA ALA A 43 1.76 0.96 -12.77
C ALA A 43 2.91 1.91 -13.10
N GLY A 44 4.02 1.82 -12.37
CA GLY A 44 5.20 2.65 -12.56
C GLY A 44 5.37 3.76 -11.52
N THR A 45 4.75 3.64 -10.34
CA THR A 45 5.08 4.52 -9.20
C THR A 45 6.54 4.32 -8.82
N SER A 46 7.30 5.41 -8.69
CA SER A 46 8.74 5.29 -8.42
C SER A 46 9.01 4.73 -7.01
N PRO A 47 9.99 3.81 -6.86
CA PRO A 47 10.24 3.13 -5.58
C PRO A 47 10.52 4.07 -4.39
N GLU A 48 11.15 5.20 -4.64
CA GLU A 48 11.48 6.20 -3.63
C GLU A 48 10.24 6.88 -3.03
N LEU A 49 9.15 6.99 -3.80
CA LEU A 49 7.88 7.55 -3.35
C LEU A 49 6.94 6.48 -2.79
N LEU A 50 7.15 5.21 -3.13
CA LEU A 50 6.30 4.10 -2.68
C LEU A 50 6.71 3.56 -1.31
N VAL A 51 5.74 3.50 -0.38
CA VAL A 51 5.89 2.91 0.96
C VAL A 51 4.88 1.77 1.10
N GLU A 52 5.36 0.52 1.07
CA GLU A 52 4.57 -0.70 1.19
C GLU A 52 4.49 -1.13 2.67
N LEU A 53 3.60 -0.51 3.46
CA LEU A 53 3.55 -0.68 4.92
C LEU A 53 3.37 -2.12 5.38
N HIS A 54 2.66 -2.93 4.60
CA HIS A 54 2.40 -4.34 4.90
C HIS A 54 3.29 -5.29 4.08
N GLY A 55 4.40 -4.78 3.54
CA GLY A 55 5.29 -5.54 2.68
C GLY A 55 4.67 -5.85 1.33
N THR A 56 5.16 -6.90 0.66
CA THR A 56 4.80 -7.17 -0.73
C THR A 56 4.74 -8.67 -1.02
N ASP A 57 3.80 -9.08 -1.88
CA ASP A 57 3.71 -10.45 -2.39
C ASP A 57 4.62 -10.71 -3.61
N LEU A 58 5.34 -9.68 -4.08
CA LEU A 58 6.24 -9.77 -5.23
C LEU A 58 7.49 -10.62 -4.97
N VAL A 59 7.89 -10.76 -3.70
CA VAL A 59 9.08 -11.53 -3.29
C VAL A 59 8.76 -12.47 -2.13
N ILE A 60 9.55 -13.54 -2.00
CA ILE A 60 9.54 -14.40 -0.82
C ILE A 60 10.74 -14.03 0.07
N GLU A 61 10.54 -13.97 1.38
CA GLU A 61 11.58 -13.58 2.35
C GLU A 61 11.83 -14.70 3.37
N CYS A 62 13.09 -14.96 3.69
CA CYS A 62 13.48 -15.83 4.79
C CYS A 62 13.22 -15.18 6.15
N GLN A 63 12.47 -15.86 7.00
CA GLN A 63 12.16 -15.37 8.35
C GLN A 63 13.34 -15.42 9.33
N THR A 64 14.51 -15.92 8.90
CA THR A 64 15.73 -16.01 9.71
C THR A 64 16.81 -15.06 9.19
N CYS A 65 17.28 -15.24 7.95
CA CYS A 65 18.36 -14.42 7.39
C CYS A 65 17.90 -13.22 6.55
N ARG A 66 16.59 -13.07 6.31
CA ARG A 66 15.99 -12.01 5.47
C ARG A 66 16.37 -12.05 3.98
N ASP A 67 17.01 -13.12 3.50
CA ASP A 67 17.23 -13.30 2.07
C ASP A 67 15.90 -13.34 1.29
N GLU A 68 15.87 -12.64 0.17
CA GLU A 68 14.74 -12.57 -0.73
C GLU A 68 14.97 -13.39 -2.01
N SER A 69 13.91 -13.94 -2.58
CA SER A 69 13.96 -14.62 -3.89
C SER A 69 12.62 -14.56 -4.64
N ASP A 70 12.62 -14.98 -5.90
CA ASP A 70 11.40 -15.14 -6.70
C ASP A 70 10.41 -16.10 -5.98
N PRO A 71 9.15 -15.70 -5.72
CA PRO A 71 8.18 -16.55 -5.07
C PRO A 71 7.74 -17.74 -5.93
N ALA A 72 7.77 -17.65 -7.26
CA ALA A 72 7.16 -18.64 -8.15
C ALA A 72 7.69 -20.08 -7.96
N PRO A 73 9.01 -20.35 -7.91
CA PRO A 73 9.54 -21.69 -7.67
C PRO A 73 9.06 -22.29 -6.34
N HIS A 74 8.96 -21.47 -5.30
CA HIS A 74 8.57 -21.91 -3.95
C HIS A 74 7.08 -22.24 -3.87
N PHE A 75 6.22 -21.42 -4.48
CA PHE A 75 4.79 -21.71 -4.55
C PHE A 75 4.49 -22.96 -5.39
N LEU A 76 5.16 -23.13 -6.52
CA LEU A 76 5.03 -24.33 -7.36
C LEU A 76 5.46 -25.59 -6.59
N ARG A 77 6.57 -25.53 -5.86
CA ARG A 77 7.03 -26.64 -5.00
C ARG A 77 6.04 -26.93 -3.87
N PHE A 78 5.54 -25.90 -3.18
CA PHE A 78 4.56 -26.07 -2.11
C PHE A 78 3.26 -26.70 -2.62
N ARG A 79 2.75 -26.27 -3.79
CA ARG A 79 1.56 -26.86 -4.42
C ARG A 79 1.71 -28.37 -4.67
N LYS A 80 2.88 -28.80 -5.12
CA LYS A 80 3.17 -30.21 -5.42
C LYS A 80 3.43 -31.04 -4.17
N THR A 81 4.16 -30.50 -3.20
CA THR A 81 4.73 -31.31 -2.09
C THR A 81 4.06 -31.08 -0.75
N ARG A 82 3.31 -29.98 -0.59
CA ARG A 82 2.74 -29.49 0.67
C ARG A 82 3.78 -29.26 1.79
N ARG A 83 5.07 -29.20 1.44
CA ARG A 83 6.16 -28.89 2.36
C ARG A 83 6.46 -27.40 2.35
N SER A 84 6.54 -26.79 3.53
CA SER A 84 6.90 -25.38 3.66
C SER A 84 8.27 -25.10 3.02
N PRO A 85 8.39 -24.04 2.19
CA PRO A 85 9.65 -23.71 1.55
C PRO A 85 10.69 -23.27 2.59
N ARG A 86 11.95 -23.60 2.34
CA ARG A 86 13.08 -23.29 3.23
C ARG A 86 14.19 -22.59 2.47
N CYS A 87 14.81 -21.63 3.14
CA CYS A 87 16.02 -20.95 2.69
C CYS A 87 17.24 -21.88 2.83
N ALA A 88 18.35 -21.56 2.15
CA ALA A 88 19.63 -22.23 2.30
C ALA A 88 20.14 -22.24 3.76
N CYS A 89 19.80 -21.21 4.55
CA CYS A 89 20.12 -21.14 5.98
C CYS A 89 19.23 -22.07 6.86
N GLY A 90 18.27 -22.80 6.25
CA GLY A 90 17.32 -23.66 6.95
C GLY A 90 16.05 -22.96 7.45
N GLY A 91 16.02 -21.63 7.46
CA GLY A 91 14.86 -20.82 7.88
C GLY A 91 13.64 -20.99 6.97
N LEU A 92 12.45 -20.72 7.52
CA LEU A 92 11.20 -20.77 6.75
C LEU A 92 11.11 -19.59 5.79
N LEU A 93 10.59 -19.86 4.59
CA LEU A 93 10.29 -18.84 3.58
C LEU A 93 8.78 -18.57 3.58
N LYS A 94 8.41 -17.29 3.50
CA LYS A 94 7.03 -16.84 3.28
C LYS A 94 7.04 -15.59 2.40
N PRO A 95 5.93 -15.23 1.74
CA PRO A 95 5.85 -13.94 1.06
C PRO A 95 6.27 -12.80 1.99
N ALA A 96 6.97 -11.81 1.45
CA ALA A 96 7.52 -10.68 2.22
C ALA A 96 6.44 -9.70 2.72
N THR A 97 5.21 -10.17 2.82
CA THR A 97 4.08 -9.49 3.46
C THR A 97 4.23 -9.50 4.97
N ILE A 98 3.47 -8.64 5.64
CA ILE A 98 3.41 -8.56 7.10
C ILE A 98 2.07 -9.13 7.54
N SER A 99 2.10 -10.22 8.30
CA SER A 99 0.91 -10.87 8.84
C SER A 99 0.46 -10.20 10.13
N PHE A 100 -0.82 -10.32 10.48
CA PHE A 100 -1.31 -9.86 11.79
C PHE A 100 -0.46 -10.42 12.94
N GLY A 101 -0.13 -9.54 13.89
CA GLY A 101 0.77 -9.84 15.01
C GLY A 101 2.26 -9.65 14.69
N GLN A 102 2.65 -9.44 13.42
CA GLN A 102 3.99 -9.01 13.07
C GLN A 102 4.10 -7.48 13.14
N SER A 103 5.24 -6.98 13.60
CA SER A 103 5.54 -5.55 13.58
C SER A 103 5.71 -5.08 12.14
N LEU A 104 5.21 -3.88 11.83
CA LEU A 104 5.57 -3.19 10.60
C LEU A 104 7.08 -2.86 10.62
N ARG A 105 7.67 -2.70 9.44
CA ARG A 105 9.08 -2.28 9.33
C ARG A 105 9.19 -0.83 9.79
N SER A 106 10.06 -0.56 10.77
CA SER A 106 10.27 0.80 11.31
C SER A 106 10.66 1.79 10.23
N ALA A 107 11.54 1.39 9.29
CA ALA A 107 11.96 2.24 8.19
C ALA A 107 10.78 2.70 7.29
N ASP A 108 9.79 1.84 7.06
CA ASP A 108 8.62 2.20 6.24
C ASP A 108 7.66 3.11 7.02
N LEU A 109 7.51 2.87 8.33
CA LEU A 109 6.76 3.77 9.21
C LEU A 109 7.41 5.17 9.28
N ASP A 110 8.72 5.23 9.41
CA ASP A 110 9.48 6.49 9.47
C ASP A 110 9.34 7.25 8.13
N ARG A 111 9.43 6.55 6.99
CA ARG A 111 9.19 7.13 5.66
C ARG A 111 7.76 7.66 5.52
N ALA A 112 6.75 6.89 5.95
CA ALA A 112 5.36 7.32 5.91
C ALA A 112 5.11 8.56 6.78
N ALA A 113 5.68 8.58 8.00
CA ALA A 113 5.59 9.72 8.91
C ALA A 113 6.29 10.97 8.34
N ALA A 114 7.48 10.81 7.77
CA ALA A 114 8.20 11.91 7.13
C ALA A 114 7.45 12.48 5.91
N ALA A 115 6.79 11.62 5.13
CA ALA A 115 5.94 12.05 4.02
C ALA A 115 4.70 12.80 4.52
N ALA A 116 4.01 12.27 5.53
CA ALA A 116 2.85 12.93 6.15
C ALA A 116 3.21 14.32 6.70
N ALA A 117 4.40 14.47 7.29
CA ALA A 117 4.88 15.75 7.80
C ALA A 117 5.17 16.81 6.72
N ARG A 118 5.37 16.39 5.47
CA ARG A 118 5.67 17.26 4.32
C ARG A 118 4.46 17.51 3.42
N ALA A 119 3.38 16.76 3.62
CA ALA A 119 2.18 16.84 2.80
C ALA A 119 1.35 18.08 3.13
N ASP A 120 0.91 18.77 2.09
CA ASP A 120 -0.05 19.87 2.12
C ASP A 120 -1.48 19.39 1.83
N LEU A 121 -1.66 18.12 1.45
CA LEU A 121 -2.92 17.41 1.32
C LEU A 121 -2.70 15.91 1.57
N VAL A 122 -3.60 15.28 2.34
CA VAL A 122 -3.66 13.82 2.45
C VAL A 122 -4.96 13.30 1.86
N VAL A 123 -4.87 12.26 1.03
CA VAL A 123 -6.03 11.57 0.45
C VAL A 123 -5.97 10.09 0.80
N ALA A 124 -6.90 9.60 1.61
CA ALA A 124 -7.11 8.18 1.83
C ALA A 124 -8.03 7.62 0.75
N LEU A 125 -7.57 6.58 0.06
CA LEU A 125 -8.28 5.96 -1.06
C LEU A 125 -8.56 4.50 -0.74
N GLY A 126 -9.84 4.14 -0.61
CA GLY A 126 -10.27 2.73 -0.61
C GLY A 126 -9.84 1.95 0.63
N SER A 127 -9.82 2.60 1.80
CA SER A 127 -9.51 1.97 3.09
C SER A 127 -10.61 2.27 4.10
N THR A 128 -10.97 1.27 4.91
CA THR A 128 -11.83 1.48 6.09
C THR A 128 -11.10 2.19 7.22
N LEU A 129 -9.77 2.32 7.13
CA LEU A 129 -8.92 3.00 8.10
C LEU A 129 -8.99 2.40 9.51
N SER A 130 -9.24 1.09 9.62
CA SER A 130 -9.37 0.38 10.90
C SER A 130 -8.10 -0.37 11.33
N VAL A 131 -7.08 -0.45 10.45
CA VAL A 131 -5.87 -1.25 10.68
C VAL A 131 -4.72 -0.35 11.14
N HIS A 132 -4.35 -0.48 12.42
CA HIS A 132 -3.22 0.24 12.99
C HIS A 132 -1.90 -0.55 12.90
N PRO A 133 -0.76 0.13 12.75
CA PRO A 133 -0.57 1.58 12.77
C PRO A 133 -0.81 2.31 11.43
N ALA A 134 -1.15 1.61 10.34
CA ALA A 134 -1.30 2.22 9.02
C ALA A 134 -2.39 3.32 8.97
N ALA A 135 -3.53 3.08 9.62
CA ALA A 135 -4.61 4.06 9.76
C ALA A 135 -4.18 5.35 10.47
N SER A 136 -3.12 5.33 11.28
CA SER A 136 -2.63 6.52 11.97
C SER A 136 -1.82 7.45 11.07
N VAL A 137 -1.35 7.00 9.90
CA VAL A 137 -0.47 7.81 9.03
C VAL A 137 -1.14 9.12 8.57
N PRO A 138 -2.38 9.15 8.06
CA PRO A 138 -3.07 10.40 7.75
C PRO A 138 -3.16 11.35 8.95
N LEU A 139 -3.30 10.79 10.17
CA LEU A 139 -3.47 11.57 11.39
C LEU A 139 -2.23 12.38 11.77
N LEU A 140 -1.05 11.93 11.35
CA LEU A 140 0.21 12.65 11.58
C LEU A 140 0.26 13.97 10.81
N ALA A 141 -0.39 14.04 9.64
CA ALA A 141 -0.46 15.26 8.84
C ALA A 141 -1.52 16.23 9.39
N VAL A 142 -2.72 15.73 9.68
CA VAL A 142 -3.85 16.59 10.06
C VAL A 142 -3.68 17.28 11.42
N GLN A 143 -2.89 16.71 12.32
CA GLN A 143 -2.50 17.37 13.57
C GLN A 143 -1.79 18.71 13.33
N ARG A 144 -1.36 18.99 12.10
CA ARG A 144 -0.67 20.22 11.68
C ARG A 144 -1.57 21.13 10.83
N GLY A 145 -2.86 20.80 10.70
CA GLY A 145 -3.83 21.54 9.88
C GLY A 145 -3.85 21.16 8.40
N THR A 146 -3.13 20.10 8.00
CA THR A 146 -3.17 19.59 6.61
C THR A 146 -4.57 19.08 6.28
N PRO A 147 -5.19 19.54 5.16
CA PRO A 147 -6.45 19.00 4.67
C PRO A 147 -6.42 17.48 4.48
N TYR A 148 -7.50 16.80 4.88
CA TYR A 148 -7.62 15.36 4.79
C TYR A 148 -8.91 14.93 4.09
N VAL A 149 -8.73 14.25 2.97
CA VAL A 149 -9.80 13.76 2.12
C VAL A 149 -9.87 12.25 2.22
N ILE A 150 -11.09 11.71 2.32
CA ILE A 150 -11.34 10.27 2.31
C ILE A 150 -12.26 9.96 1.13
N VAL A 151 -11.83 9.04 0.27
CA VAL A 151 -12.66 8.45 -0.78
C VAL A 151 -12.77 6.96 -0.52
N ASN A 152 -13.95 6.50 -0.14
CA ASN A 152 -14.17 5.09 0.16
C ASN A 152 -15.63 4.70 -0.13
N ARG A 153 -15.86 3.41 -0.43
CA ARG A 153 -17.20 2.81 -0.37
C ARG A 153 -17.43 2.25 1.02
N GLY A 154 -18.50 2.68 1.68
CA GLY A 154 -18.84 2.31 3.04
C GLY A 154 -18.08 3.13 4.09
N ALA A 155 -18.54 3.03 5.33
CA ALA A 155 -18.01 3.79 6.46
C ALA A 155 -16.50 3.55 6.68
N THR A 156 -15.83 4.56 7.23
CA THR A 156 -14.46 4.46 7.72
C THR A 156 -14.39 4.83 9.19
N ASP A 157 -13.42 4.27 9.92
CA ASP A 157 -13.17 4.60 11.34
C ASP A 157 -12.81 6.08 11.54
N HIS A 158 -12.53 6.81 10.45
CA HIS A 158 -12.14 8.21 10.49
C HIS A 158 -13.27 9.19 10.14
N ASP A 159 -14.45 8.72 9.69
CA ASP A 159 -15.50 9.58 9.12
C ASP A 159 -15.93 10.72 10.08
N ASP A 160 -16.01 10.44 11.38
CA ASP A 160 -16.46 11.40 12.41
C ASP A 160 -15.32 12.24 13.02
N LEU A 161 -14.09 12.09 12.52
CA LEU A 161 -12.96 12.82 13.06
C LEU A 161 -12.99 14.26 12.55
N ALA A 162 -12.91 15.23 13.48
CA ALA A 162 -13.06 16.66 13.20
C ALA A 162 -12.07 17.23 12.17
N PHE A 163 -11.00 16.50 11.87
CA PHE A 163 -9.97 16.88 10.92
C PHE A 163 -10.20 16.33 9.49
N VAL A 164 -11.21 15.49 9.27
CA VAL A 164 -11.62 15.10 7.92
C VAL A 164 -12.22 16.32 7.24
N THR A 165 -11.53 16.82 6.22
CA THR A 165 -11.95 18.00 5.45
C THR A 165 -13.04 17.65 4.45
N LEU A 166 -12.96 16.47 3.83
CA LEU A 166 -13.94 16.01 2.85
C LEU A 166 -14.05 14.49 2.85
N ARG A 167 -15.28 13.97 2.97
CA ARG A 167 -15.58 12.55 2.84
C ARG A 167 -16.45 12.31 1.61
N LEU A 168 -15.97 11.51 0.66
CA LEU A 168 -16.65 11.17 -0.59
C LEU A 168 -16.99 9.69 -0.65
N GLU A 169 -18.28 9.37 -0.56
CA GLU A 169 -18.80 8.00 -0.70
C GLU A 169 -18.81 7.58 -2.17
N GLY A 170 -18.06 6.52 -2.52
CA GLY A 170 -18.10 5.98 -3.87
C GLY A 170 -16.85 5.25 -4.33
N ASP A 171 -16.83 4.93 -5.63
CA ASP A 171 -15.73 4.19 -6.24
C ASP A 171 -14.48 5.07 -6.40
N VAL A 172 -13.38 4.63 -5.80
CA VAL A 172 -12.09 5.31 -5.94
C VAL A 172 -11.61 5.33 -7.38
N THR A 173 -11.92 4.31 -8.20
CA THR A 173 -11.49 4.28 -9.61
C THR A 173 -12.32 5.20 -10.50
N ALA A 174 -13.46 5.71 -10.02
CA ALA A 174 -14.27 6.69 -10.74
C ALA A 174 -13.99 8.12 -10.25
N ILE A 175 -13.93 8.31 -8.93
CA ILE A 175 -13.83 9.64 -8.32
C ILE A 175 -12.40 10.19 -8.43
N PHE A 176 -11.40 9.40 -8.05
CA PHE A 176 -10.03 9.91 -7.91
C PHE A 176 -9.41 10.30 -9.26
N PRO A 177 -9.49 9.47 -10.34
CA PRO A 177 -8.94 9.86 -11.64
C PRO A 177 -9.56 11.14 -12.20
N ALA A 178 -10.89 11.28 -12.11
CA ALA A 178 -11.58 12.48 -12.59
C ALA A 178 -11.15 13.75 -11.83
N ALA A 179 -10.88 13.64 -10.53
CA ALA A 179 -10.36 14.74 -9.73
C ALA A 179 -8.92 15.10 -10.12
N VAL A 180 -8.07 14.09 -10.38
CA VAL A 180 -6.70 14.29 -10.87
C VAL A 180 -6.70 14.98 -12.23
N ASP A 181 -7.52 14.52 -13.18
CA ASP A 181 -7.65 15.15 -14.51
C ASP A 181 -8.13 16.60 -14.42
N ALA A 182 -8.97 16.93 -13.45
CA ALA A 182 -9.37 18.31 -13.19
C ALA A 182 -8.22 19.16 -12.60
N ALA A 183 -7.40 18.59 -11.71
CA ALA A 183 -6.32 19.30 -11.01
C ALA A 183 -5.02 19.44 -11.82
N LEU A 184 -4.88 18.68 -12.92
CA LEU A 184 -3.75 18.73 -13.84
C LEU A 184 -4.04 19.48 -15.14
N ARG A 185 -5.29 19.87 -15.38
CA ARG A 185 -5.67 20.84 -16.42
C ARG A 185 -5.20 22.24 -16.03
#